data_AF-A0A3N9UYS7-F1
#
_entry.id   AF-A0A3N9UYS7-F1
#
_cell.length_a   1.000
_cell.length_b   1.000
_cell.length_c   1.000
_cell.angle_alpha   90.00
_cell.angle_beta   90.00
_cell.angle_gamma   90.00
#
_symmetry.space_group_name_H-M   'P 1'
#
loop_
_entity.id
_entity.type
_entity.pdbx_description
1 polymer ?
#
loop_
_entity_poly.entity_id
_entity_poly.type
_entity_poly.pdbx_seq_one_letter_code
_entity_poly.pdbx_strand_id
1 'polypeptide(L)'
;MKSLKSALIDNWQNLFKFASVGGSGAIVNLLSLWSLTNYYSLFYMWSALISIELSILWNFALNTKITFNYKFDDTNRLFNSLIRFHLASSIGILINLAALYGFTEFLKIHYILSEVIAISLAFGFNYILSIKYVWNKRT
;
A
#
# COMPACT_ATOMS: atom_id res chain seq x y z
N MET A 1 -14.93 24.32 2.75
CA MET A 1 -13.48 24.07 2.66
C MET A 1 -13.05 23.28 3.90
N LYS A 2 -12.91 21.95 3.81
CA LYS A 2 -12.57 21.11 4.98
C LYS A 2 -11.10 21.32 5.35
N SER A 3 -10.83 21.64 6.62
CA SER A 3 -9.46 21.82 7.15
C SER A 3 -8.70 20.49 7.06
N LEU A 4 -7.37 20.54 6.93
CA LEU A 4 -6.51 19.34 6.83
C LEU A 4 -6.72 18.37 8.02
N LYS A 5 -7.10 18.90 9.20
CA LYS A 5 -7.54 18.11 10.36
C LYS A 5 -8.84 17.34 10.09
N SER A 6 -9.85 17.95 9.48
CA SER A 6 -11.10 17.24 9.12
C SER A 6 -10.91 16.20 8.02
N ALA A 7 -9.93 16.37 7.12
CA ALA A 7 -9.59 15.33 6.13
C ALA A 7 -8.86 14.12 6.74
N LEU A 8 -8.05 14.35 7.79
CA LEU A 8 -7.37 13.31 8.55
C LEU A 8 -8.32 12.54 9.50
N ILE A 9 -9.38 13.21 9.99
CA ILE A 9 -10.25 12.70 11.06
C ILE A 9 -11.61 12.18 10.54
N ASP A 10 -12.14 12.67 9.40
CA ASP A 10 -13.54 12.42 9.00
C ASP A 10 -13.77 11.35 7.92
N ASN A 11 -12.90 10.35 7.74
CA ASN A 11 -13.28 9.26 6.83
C ASN A 11 -12.73 7.89 7.24
N TRP A 12 -13.17 7.41 8.40
CA TRP A 12 -13.07 6.01 8.81
C TRP A 12 -13.49 5.05 7.69
N GLN A 13 -14.48 5.42 6.89
CA GLN A 13 -14.89 4.66 5.70
C GLN A 13 -13.75 4.50 4.69
N ASN A 14 -12.97 5.54 4.41
CA ASN A 14 -11.84 5.45 3.49
C ASN A 14 -10.69 4.64 4.10
N LEU A 15 -10.47 4.75 5.41
CA LEU A 15 -9.51 3.90 6.11
C LEU A 15 -9.88 2.40 5.96
N PHE A 16 -11.13 2.03 6.25
CA PHE A 16 -11.60 0.64 6.11
C PHE A 16 -11.60 0.16 4.66
N LYS A 17 -11.98 1.01 3.70
CA LYS A 17 -11.87 0.68 2.27
C LYS A 17 -10.41 0.49 1.86
N PHE A 18 -9.52 1.37 2.29
CA PHE A 18 -8.09 1.26 2.02
C PHE A 18 -7.48 -0.01 2.62
N ALA A 19 -7.86 -0.37 3.85
CA ALA A 19 -7.49 -1.64 4.49
C ALA A 19 -8.03 -2.86 3.71
N SER A 20 -9.30 -2.81 3.30
CA SER A 20 -9.94 -3.91 2.55
C SER A 20 -9.30 -4.09 1.18
N VAL A 21 -9.01 -2.98 0.47
CA VAL A 21 -8.29 -3.01 -0.79
C VAL A 21 -6.88 -3.55 -0.58
N GLY A 22 -6.14 -3.08 0.42
CA GLY A 22 -4.82 -3.60 0.76
C GLY A 22 -4.81 -5.10 1.04
N GLY A 23 -5.80 -5.60 1.78
CA GLY A 23 -6.01 -7.03 2.00
C GLY A 23 -6.27 -7.79 0.70
N SER A 24 -7.09 -7.25 -0.21
CA SER A 24 -7.30 -7.85 -1.53
C SER A 24 -6.02 -7.86 -2.38
N GLY A 25 -5.19 -6.81 -2.29
CA GLY A 25 -3.89 -6.77 -2.95
C GLY A 25 -2.91 -7.80 -2.40
N ALA A 26 -2.95 -8.08 -1.10
CA ALA A 26 -2.16 -9.17 -0.51
C ALA A 26 -2.58 -10.54 -1.07
N ILE A 27 -3.88 -10.77 -1.25
CA ILE A 27 -4.40 -11.99 -1.90
C ILE A 27 -3.91 -12.06 -3.36
N VAL A 28 -4.03 -10.97 -4.12
CA VAL A 28 -3.52 -10.91 -5.51
C VAL A 28 -2.02 -11.19 -5.57
N ASN A 29 -1.24 -10.66 -4.64
CA ASN A 29 0.20 -10.91 -4.54
C ASN A 29 0.48 -12.40 -4.34
N LEU A 30 -0.16 -13.04 -3.34
CA LEU A 30 0.07 -14.45 -3.02
C LEU A 30 -0.38 -15.38 -4.15
N LEU A 31 -1.54 -15.12 -4.75
CA LEU A 31 -2.05 -15.91 -5.87
C LEU A 31 -1.17 -15.75 -7.11
N SER A 32 -0.70 -14.54 -7.41
CA SER A 32 0.21 -14.29 -8.53
C SER A 32 1.54 -15.01 -8.30
N LEU A 33 2.10 -14.93 -7.09
CA LEU A 33 3.37 -15.57 -6.74
C LEU A 33 3.26 -17.08 -6.88
N TRP A 34 2.20 -17.66 -6.32
CA TRP A 34 1.92 -19.09 -6.42
C TRP A 34 1.73 -19.54 -7.88
N SER A 35 0.97 -18.79 -8.68
CA SER A 35 0.70 -19.13 -10.07
C SER A 35 1.97 -19.04 -10.93
N LEU A 36 2.72 -17.95 -10.83
CA LEU A 36 3.96 -17.76 -11.58
C LEU A 36 5.02 -18.80 -11.23
N THR A 37 5.13 -19.17 -9.95
CA THR A 37 6.12 -20.15 -9.49
C THR A 37 5.72 -21.59 -9.83
N ASN A 38 4.46 -21.97 -9.62
CA ASN A 38 4.05 -23.37 -9.73
C ASN A 38 3.45 -23.75 -11.08
N TYR A 39 2.71 -22.83 -11.71
CA TYR A 39 2.06 -23.10 -13.00
C TYR A 39 2.97 -22.71 -14.18
N TYR A 40 3.63 -21.56 -14.08
CA TYR A 40 4.55 -21.06 -15.12
C TYR A 40 6.02 -21.41 -14.87
N SER A 41 6.34 -22.09 -13.75
CA SER A 41 7.69 -22.53 -13.39
C SER A 41 8.74 -21.42 -13.40
N LEU A 42 8.33 -20.16 -13.16
CA LEU A 42 9.26 -19.04 -13.06
C LEU A 42 10.03 -19.12 -11.74
N PHE A 43 11.30 -18.74 -11.79
CA PHE A 43 12.13 -18.63 -10.60
C PHE A 43 11.46 -17.70 -9.57
N TYR A 44 11.33 -18.16 -8.33
CA TYR A 44 10.46 -17.54 -7.32
C TYR A 44 10.78 -16.06 -7.05
N MET A 45 12.03 -15.63 -7.20
CA MET A 45 12.39 -14.21 -7.05
C MET A 45 11.80 -13.35 -8.16
N TRP A 46 11.82 -13.82 -9.42
CA TRP A 46 11.16 -13.13 -10.52
C TRP A 46 9.64 -13.16 -10.34
N SER A 47 9.08 -14.31 -9.92
CA SER A 47 7.67 -14.42 -9.56
C SER A 47 7.27 -13.41 -8.47
N ALA A 48 8.10 -13.25 -7.43
CA ALA A 48 7.86 -12.31 -6.34
C ALA A 48 7.88 -10.87 -6.81
N LEU A 49 8.88 -10.46 -7.59
CA LEU A 49 8.96 -9.10 -8.14
C LEU A 49 7.72 -8.77 -8.99
N ILE A 50 7.33 -9.66 -9.91
CA ILE A 50 6.15 -9.46 -10.75
C ILE A 50 4.87 -9.40 -9.91
N SER A 51 4.76 -10.24 -8.88
CA SER A 51 3.57 -10.30 -8.02
C SER A 51 3.41 -9.05 -7.16
N ILE A 52 4.52 -8.49 -6.67
CA ILE A 52 4.54 -7.23 -5.93
C ILE A 52 4.05 -6.10 -6.84
N GLU A 53 4.57 -6.00 -8.07
CA GLU A 53 4.13 -5.00 -9.04
C GLU A 53 2.64 -5.13 -9.36
N LEU A 54 2.15 -6.35 -9.63
CA LEU A 54 0.72 -6.60 -9.86
C LEU A 54 -0.15 -6.18 -8.67
N SER A 55 0.31 -6.43 -7.45
CA SER A 55 -0.37 -6.03 -6.21
C SER A 55 -0.39 -4.51 -6.02
N ILE A 56 0.70 -3.81 -6.32
CA ILE A 56 0.76 -2.34 -6.26
C ILE A 56 -0.21 -1.74 -7.28
N LEU A 57 -0.21 -2.23 -8.53
CA LEU A 57 -1.13 -1.78 -9.57
C LEU A 57 -2.59 -2.05 -9.21
N TRP A 58 -2.88 -3.24 -8.67
CA TRP A 58 -4.22 -3.60 -8.17
C TRP A 58 -4.69 -2.65 -7.08
N ASN A 59 -3.84 -2.42 -6.07
CA ASN A 59 -4.13 -1.51 -4.97
C ASN A 59 -4.34 -0.07 -5.46
N PHE A 60 -3.53 0.42 -6.40
CA PHE A 60 -3.69 1.75 -6.97
C PHE A 60 -5.02 1.89 -7.72
N ALA A 61 -5.36 0.92 -8.57
CA ALA A 61 -6.58 0.95 -9.36
C ALA A 61 -7.84 0.90 -8.48
N LEU A 62 -7.90 -0.02 -7.52
CA LEU A 62 -9.03 -0.14 -6.62
C LEU A 62 -9.13 1.04 -5.65
N ASN A 63 -8.02 1.54 -5.10
CA ASN A 63 -8.09 2.71 -4.22
C ASN A 63 -8.53 3.96 -4.99
N THR A 64 -8.08 4.14 -6.23
CA THR A 64 -8.54 5.23 -7.09
C THR A 64 -10.06 5.17 -7.28
N LYS A 65 -10.60 3.99 -7.63
CA LYS A 65 -12.01 3.84 -7.97
C LYS A 65 -12.94 3.74 -6.75
N ILE A 66 -12.60 2.92 -5.76
CA ILE A 66 -13.48 2.52 -4.66
C ILE A 66 -13.25 3.40 -3.41
N THR A 67 -11.99 3.56 -3.01
CA THR A 67 -11.63 4.25 -1.77
C THR A 67 -11.78 5.76 -1.92
N PHE A 68 -11.17 6.33 -2.96
CA PHE A 68 -11.11 7.77 -3.15
C PHE A 68 -12.07 8.30 -4.22
N ASN A 69 -12.65 7.41 -5.04
CA ASN A 69 -13.51 7.76 -6.17
C ASN A 69 -12.93 8.94 -6.97
N TYR A 70 -11.61 8.85 -7.22
CA TYR A 70 -10.82 9.91 -7.82
C TYR A 70 -10.88 9.79 -9.35
N LYS A 71 -11.15 10.91 -10.01
CA LYS A 71 -11.11 11.02 -11.47
C LYS A 71 -9.90 11.83 -11.86
N PHE A 72 -9.08 11.29 -12.74
CA PHE A 72 -7.95 11.99 -13.33
C PHE A 72 -8.43 12.78 -14.55
N ASP A 73 -8.04 14.06 -14.63
CA ASP A 73 -8.41 14.93 -15.75
C ASP A 73 -7.54 14.67 -16.99
N ASP A 74 -6.33 14.14 -16.79
CA ASP A 74 -5.40 13.78 -17.86
C ASP A 74 -4.52 12.57 -17.47
N THR A 75 -3.82 12.03 -18.46
CA THR A 75 -2.89 10.89 -18.30
C THR A 75 -1.66 11.25 -17.46
N ASN A 76 -1.21 12.51 -17.49
CA ASN A 76 -0.02 12.95 -16.76
C ASN A 76 -0.26 12.92 -15.24
N ARG A 77 -1.45 13.34 -14.80
CA ARG A 77 -1.90 13.26 -13.40
C ARG A 77 -2.04 11.82 -12.95
N LEU A 78 -2.61 10.95 -13.78
CA LEU A 78 -2.66 9.51 -13.49
C LEU A 78 -1.26 8.94 -13.27
N PHE A 79 -0.34 9.20 -14.20
CA PHE A 79 1.03 8.68 -14.12
C PHE A 79 1.80 9.24 -12.92
N ASN A 80 1.66 10.54 -12.64
CA ASN A 80 2.26 11.16 -11.45
C ASN A 80 1.72 10.57 -10.15
N SER A 81 0.41 10.33 -10.05
CA SER A 81 -0.19 9.67 -8.88
C SER A 81 0.28 8.22 -8.76
N LEU A 82 0.45 7.51 -9.87
CA LEU A 82 0.99 6.15 -9.88
C LEU A 82 2.42 6.11 -9.33
N ILE A 83 3.29 7.03 -9.77
CA ILE A 83 4.67 7.16 -9.27
C ILE A 83 4.66 7.48 -7.78
N ARG A 84 3.85 8.45 -7.34
CA ARG A 84 3.73 8.82 -5.92
C ARG A 84 3.27 7.63 -5.08
N PHE A 85 2.36 6.81 -5.59
CA PHE A 85 1.89 5.61 -4.91
C PHE A 85 2.96 4.51 -4.82
N HIS A 86 3.76 4.31 -5.87
CA HIS A 86 4.92 3.40 -5.84
C HIS A 86 5.93 3.88 -4.80
N LEU A 87 6.31 5.15 -4.82
CA LEU A 87 7.25 5.72 -3.85
C LEU A 87 6.73 5.60 -2.41
N ALA A 88 5.45 5.89 -2.19
CA ALA A 88 4.83 5.69 -0.88
C ALA A 88 4.94 4.23 -0.44
N SER A 89 4.55 3.28 -1.30
CA SER A 89 4.59 1.85 -1.03
C SER A 89 6.00 1.35 -0.73
N SER A 90 7.00 1.77 -1.50
CA SER A 90 8.40 1.42 -1.27
C SER A 90 8.92 1.95 0.07
N ILE A 91 8.60 3.19 0.43
CA ILE A 91 8.96 3.74 1.74
C ILE A 91 8.21 2.99 2.86
N GLY A 92 6.95 2.62 2.64
CA GLY A 92 6.17 1.80 3.56
C GLY A 92 6.84 0.44 3.83
N ILE A 93 7.38 -0.22 2.81
CA ILE A 93 8.16 -1.46 2.97
C ILE A 93 9.40 -1.21 3.83
N LEU A 94 10.15 -0.14 3.57
CA LEU A 94 11.32 0.20 4.39
C LEU A 94 10.96 0.48 5.85
N ILE A 95 9.84 1.16 6.09
CA ILE A 95 9.31 1.41 7.44
C ILE A 95 8.93 0.09 8.12
N ASN A 96 8.24 -0.82 7.42
CA ASN A 96 7.89 -2.13 7.96
C ASN A 96 9.15 -2.91 8.34
N LEU A 97 10.14 -3.04 7.45
CA LEU A 97 11.37 -3.77 7.72
C LEU A 97 12.16 -3.16 8.89
N ALA A 98 12.30 -1.83 8.92
CA ALA A 98 13.00 -1.14 10.00
C ALA A 98 12.28 -1.31 11.35
N ALA A 99 10.94 -1.25 11.36
CA ALA A 99 10.14 -1.44 12.55
C ALA A 99 10.18 -2.90 13.05
N LEU A 100 10.04 -3.88 12.15
CA LEU A 100 10.15 -5.30 12.48
C LEU A 100 11.51 -5.59 13.12
N TYR A 101 12.59 -5.16 12.46
CA TYR A 101 13.95 -5.33 12.98
C TYR A 101 14.11 -4.62 14.33
N GLY A 102 13.69 -3.37 14.44
CA GLY A 102 13.85 -2.61 15.67
C GLY A 102 13.09 -3.18 16.87
N PHE A 103 11.84 -3.61 16.67
CA PHE A 103 11.03 -4.21 17.72
C PHE A 103 11.53 -5.60 18.13
N THR A 104 11.97 -6.40 17.16
CA THR A 104 12.45 -7.76 17.43
C THR A 104 13.84 -7.74 18.06
N GLU A 105 14.77 -6.97 17.51
CA GLU A 105 16.16 -6.99 17.95
C GLU A 105 16.45 -6.10 19.15
N PHE A 106 15.90 -4.88 19.21
CA PHE A 106 16.19 -3.95 20.30
C PHE A 106 15.18 -4.05 21.44
N LEU A 107 13.88 -4.20 21.14
CA LEU A 107 12.85 -4.31 22.18
C LEU A 107 12.55 -5.74 22.62
N LYS A 108 13.14 -6.74 21.94
CA LYS A 108 12.94 -8.18 22.22
C LYS A 108 11.46 -8.60 22.23
N ILE A 109 10.63 -7.91 21.44
CA ILE A 109 9.24 -8.28 21.21
C ILE A 109 9.21 -9.51 20.28
N HIS A 110 8.29 -10.44 20.54
CA HIS A 110 8.12 -11.62 19.69
C HIS A 110 7.86 -11.23 18.22
N TYR A 111 8.57 -11.83 17.27
CA TYR A 111 8.61 -11.38 15.87
C TYR A 111 7.22 -11.26 15.20
N ILE A 112 6.26 -12.14 15.55
CA ILE A 112 4.88 -12.04 15.04
C ILE A 112 4.21 -10.75 15.52
N LEU A 113 4.38 -10.39 16.79
CA LEU A 113 3.79 -9.16 17.33
C LEU A 113 4.53 -7.93 16.78
N SER A 114 5.86 -8.01 16.65
CA SER A 114 6.66 -6.99 15.97
C SER A 114 6.16 -6.76 14.54
N GLU A 115 5.87 -7.82 13.78
CA GLU A 115 5.38 -7.74 12.41
C GLU A 115 3.99 -7.10 12.35
N VAL A 116 3.06 -7.47 13.23
CA VAL A 116 1.73 -6.84 13.29
C VAL A 116 1.83 -5.33 13.53
N ILE A 117 2.70 -4.89 14.43
CA ILE A 117 2.92 -3.47 14.71
C ILE A 117 3.59 -2.80 13.50
N ALA A 118 4.60 -3.43 12.90
CA ALA A 118 5.31 -2.92 11.73
C ALA A 118 4.38 -2.73 10.52
N ILE A 119 3.54 -3.72 10.21
CA ILE A 119 2.50 -3.62 9.18
C ILE A 119 1.55 -2.47 9.49
N SER A 120 1.11 -2.32 10.74
CA SER A 120 0.20 -1.24 11.14
C SER A 120 0.81 0.15 10.93
N LEU A 121 2.10 0.31 11.24
CA LEU A 121 2.84 1.57 11.01
C LEU A 121 3.00 1.87 9.52
N ALA A 122 3.45 0.89 8.74
CA ALA A 122 3.60 1.04 7.29
C ALA A 122 2.27 1.33 6.60
N PHE A 123 1.19 0.66 7.03
CA PHE A 123 -0.17 0.90 6.58
C PHE A 123 -0.61 2.34 6.86
N GLY A 124 -0.44 2.81 8.10
CA GLY A 124 -0.79 4.17 8.49
C GLY A 124 -0.02 5.22 7.69
N PHE A 125 1.28 5.01 7.50
CA PHE A 125 2.12 5.86 6.66
C PHE A 125 1.64 5.90 5.21
N ASN A 126 1.40 4.73 4.60
CA ASN A 126 0.90 4.62 3.23
C ASN A 126 -0.45 5.32 3.07
N TYR A 127 -1.37 5.16 4.02
CA TYR A 127 -2.66 5.85 4.00
C TYR A 127 -2.50 7.37 4.08
N ILE A 128 -1.63 7.87 4.98
CA ILE A 128 -1.39 9.31 5.13
C ILE A 128 -0.75 9.93 3.87
N LEU A 129 0.20 9.25 3.24
CA LEU A 129 0.76 9.73 1.96
C LEU A 129 -0.27 9.67 0.83
N SER A 130 -1.10 8.63 0.82
CA SER A 130 -2.16 8.45 -0.17
C SER A 130 -3.12 9.64 -0.19
N ILE A 131 -3.62 10.05 0.98
CA ILE A 131 -4.55 11.18 1.08
C ILE A 131 -3.88 12.53 0.81
N LYS A 132 -2.59 12.69 1.16
CA LYS A 132 -1.89 13.99 1.05
C LYS A 132 -1.32 14.25 -0.34
N TYR A 133 -0.81 13.22 -1.00
CA TYR A 133 0.02 13.38 -2.20
C TYR A 133 -0.49 12.58 -3.40
N VAL A 134 -1.06 11.40 -3.20
CA VAL A 134 -1.49 10.54 -4.33
C VAL A 134 -2.84 10.99 -4.89
N TRP A 135 -3.84 11.15 -4.02
CA TRP A 135 -5.22 11.49 -4.41
C TRP A 135 -5.66 12.87 -3.89
N ASN A 136 -4.75 13.84 -3.95
CA ASN A 136 -5.03 15.21 -3.53
C ASN A 136 -5.58 16.04 -4.70
N LYS A 137 -6.81 16.56 -4.52
CA LYS A 137 -7.51 17.39 -5.52
C LYS A 137 -6.86 18.76 -5.78
N ARG A 138 -5.82 19.15 -5.05
CA ARG A 138 -5.20 20.49 -5.11
C ARG A 138 -3.92 20.58 -5.97
N THR A 139 -3.46 19.50 -6.57
CA THR A 139 -2.31 19.46 -7.51
C THR A 139 -2.76 19.01 -8.87
#